data_AF-A0A0B1NXF6-F1
#
_entry.id   AF-A0A0B1NXF6-F1
#
_cell.length_a   1.000
_cell.length_b   1.000
_cell.length_c   1.000
_cell.angle_alpha   90.00
_cell.angle_beta   90.00
_cell.angle_gamma   90.00
#
_symmetry.space_group_name_H-M   'P 1'
#
loop_
_entity.id
_entity.type
_entity.pdbx_description
1 polymer ?
#
loop_
_entity_poly.entity_id
_entity_poly.type
_entity_poly.pdbx_seq_one_letter_code
_entity_poly.pdbx_strand_id
1 'polypeptide(L)'
;MYVFEPVSLSSVPQGARIFGSRFVAEMKMPGTAQANPKSRLVVQAFKDDGKVQVLTQSPTLQRVSQRILLSISVSPEDHSLY
;
A
#
# COMPACT_ATOMS: atom_id res chain seq x y z
N MET A 1 24.61 2.89 8.50
CA MET A 1 23.75 3.70 7.60
C MET A 1 22.35 3.70 8.19
N TYR A 2 21.89 4.85 8.67
CA TYR A 2 20.52 4.97 9.19
C TYR A 2 19.59 5.33 8.03
N VAL A 3 18.42 4.72 7.98
CA VAL A 3 17.43 4.98 6.91
C VAL A 3 16.75 6.34 7.10
N PHE A 4 16.74 6.87 8.33
CA PHE A 4 16.18 8.16 8.67
C PHE A 4 17.15 8.96 9.55
N GLU A 5 17.18 10.27 9.32
CA GLU A 5 17.99 11.22 10.08
C GLU A 5 17.08 12.34 10.62
N PRO A 6 17.27 12.78 11.87
CA PRO A 6 16.55 13.92 12.39
C PRO A 6 17.01 15.19 11.66
N VAL A 7 16.05 15.94 11.12
CA VAL A 7 16.32 17.22 10.45
C VAL A 7 15.61 18.35 11.17
N SER A 8 16.22 19.53 11.17
CA SER A 8 15.60 20.73 11.72
C SER A 8 14.40 21.17 10.87
N LEU A 9 13.40 21.81 11.47
CA LEU A 9 12.28 22.35 10.70
C LEU A 9 12.72 23.46 9.73
N SER A 10 13.74 24.24 10.11
CA SER A 10 14.32 25.31 9.27
C SER A 10 15.01 24.80 8.02
N SER A 11 15.45 23.53 7.98
CA SER A 11 16.02 22.92 6.77
C SER A 11 14.97 22.38 5.80
N VAL A 12 13.68 22.43 6.16
CA VAL A 12 12.59 22.01 5.26
C VAL A 12 12.31 23.15 4.26
N PRO A 13 12.38 22.89 2.94
CA PRO A 13 12.09 23.91 1.93
C PRO A 13 10.70 24.52 2.11
N GLN A 14 10.60 25.84 1.91
CA GLN A 14 9.32 26.53 2.03
C GLN A 14 8.33 26.05 0.97
N GLY A 15 7.11 25.73 1.38
CA GLY A 15 6.09 25.11 0.52
C GLY A 15 6.24 23.59 0.34
N ALA A 16 7.25 22.97 0.95
CA ALA A 16 7.34 21.51 1.00
C ALA A 16 6.16 20.93 1.80
N ARG A 17 5.65 19.79 1.34
CA ARG A 17 4.56 19.08 2.00
C ARG A 17 5.13 18.16 3.08
N ILE A 18 4.79 18.42 4.32
CA ILE A 18 5.16 17.58 5.47
C ILE A 18 4.03 16.58 5.70
N PHE A 19 4.35 15.29 5.61
CA PHE A 19 3.41 14.21 5.93
C PHE A 19 3.55 13.84 7.40
N GLY A 20 2.41 13.74 8.10
CA GLY A 20 2.41 13.10 9.42
C GLY A 20 2.92 11.67 9.30
N SER A 21 3.63 11.20 10.31
CA SER A 21 4.04 9.79 10.38
C SER A 21 4.08 9.33 11.82
N ARG A 22 3.96 8.01 12.03
CA ARG A 22 4.09 7.39 13.34
C ARG A 22 4.66 5.99 13.24
N PHE A 23 5.44 5.60 14.24
CA PHE A 23 5.80 4.20 14.40
C PHE A 23 4.67 3.46 15.12
N VAL A 24 4.31 2.29 14.58
CA VAL A 24 3.36 1.36 15.19
C VAL A 24 4.10 0.07 15.49
N ALA A 25 4.19 -0.27 16.76
CA ALA A 25 4.69 -1.55 17.23
C ALA A 25 3.50 -2.48 17.53
N GLU A 26 3.52 -3.69 16.99
CA GLU A 26 2.44 -4.66 17.11
C GLU A 26 3.00 -6.07 17.23
N MET A 27 2.43 -6.88 18.11
CA MET A 27 2.77 -8.30 18.25
C MET A 27 2.03 -9.10 17.18
N LYS A 28 2.73 -9.74 16.25
CA LYS A 28 2.08 -10.66 15.30
C LYS A 28 1.93 -12.04 15.92
N MET A 29 0.79 -12.68 15.65
CA MET A 29 0.43 -14.01 16.18
C MET A 29 0.59 -14.11 17.71
N PRO A 30 -0.03 -13.20 18.49
CA PRO A 30 0.09 -13.23 19.94
C PRO A 30 -0.44 -14.54 20.52
N GLY A 31 0.24 -15.08 21.53
CA GLY A 31 -0.17 -16.31 22.22
C GLY A 31 0.22 -17.61 21.52
N THR A 32 0.96 -17.57 20.41
CA THR A 32 1.52 -18.75 19.74
C THR A 32 3.04 -18.80 19.87
N ALA A 33 3.64 -19.96 19.62
CA ALA A 33 5.10 -20.10 19.52
C ALA A 33 5.73 -19.28 18.37
N GLN A 34 4.90 -18.72 17.48
CA GLN A 34 5.31 -17.91 16.33
C GLN A 34 5.10 -16.41 16.60
N ALA A 35 4.88 -16.01 17.85
CA ALA A 35 4.72 -14.61 18.22
C ALA A 35 5.98 -13.82 17.84
N ASN A 36 5.84 -12.82 16.97
CA ASN A 36 6.97 -12.01 16.50
C ASN A 36 6.68 -10.49 16.56
N PRO A 37 7.52 -9.68 17.23
CA PRO A 37 7.33 -8.24 17.31
C PRO A 37 7.53 -7.61 15.93
N LYS A 38 6.54 -6.83 15.49
CA LYS A 38 6.58 -6.15 14.21
C LYS A 38 6.42 -4.65 14.43
N SER A 39 7.43 -3.89 14.04
CA SER A 39 7.38 -2.44 13.94
C SER A 39 7.13 -2.01 12.49
N ARG A 40 6.25 -1.04 12.27
CA ARG A 40 6.03 -0.40 10.97
C ARG A 40 6.00 1.12 11.11
N LEU A 41 6.63 1.81 10.17
CA LEU A 41 6.43 3.24 9.97
C LEU A 41 5.16 3.43 9.14
N VAL A 42 4.20 4.18 9.68
CA VAL A 42 2.97 4.54 9.00
C VAL A 42 3.05 6.01 8.62
N VAL A 43 2.96 6.31 7.33
CA VAL A 43 2.95 7.67 6.79
C VAL A 43 1.52 8.04 6.42
N GLN A 44 1.11 9.25 6.79
CA GLN A 44 -0.21 9.81 6.50
C GLN A 44 -0.42 9.92 4.98
N ALA A 45 -1.60 9.52 4.51
CA ALA A 45 -1.98 9.72 3.11
C ALA A 45 -2.30 11.20 2.82
N PHE A 46 -2.21 11.60 1.55
CA PHE A 46 -2.48 12.98 1.16
C PHE A 46 -3.96 13.36 1.36
N LYS A 47 -4.22 14.46 2.10
CA LYS A 47 -5.57 14.98 2.41
C LYS A 47 -6.50 13.91 3.01
N ASP A 48 -5.99 13.21 4.03
CA ASP A 48 -6.72 12.14 4.71
C ASP A 48 -7.63 12.65 5.85
N ASP A 49 -7.58 13.94 6.16
CA ASP A 49 -8.51 14.58 7.10
C ASP A 49 -9.95 14.44 6.58
N GLY A 50 -10.67 13.46 7.13
CA GLY A 50 -12.06 13.16 6.80
C GLY A 50 -12.29 11.86 6.02
N LYS A 51 -11.23 11.14 5.62
CA LYS A 51 -11.38 9.83 4.98
C LYS A 51 -11.37 8.71 6.02
N VAL A 52 -12.54 8.47 6.61
CA VAL A 52 -12.73 7.43 7.64
C VAL A 52 -12.72 6.00 7.06
N GLN A 53 -12.85 5.85 5.75
CA GLN A 53 -12.92 4.56 5.07
C GLN A 53 -11.99 4.54 3.87
N VAL A 54 -11.21 3.48 3.76
CA VAL A 54 -10.38 3.21 2.58
C VAL A 54 -11.26 2.46 1.57
N LEU A 55 -11.53 3.09 0.42
CA LEU A 55 -12.11 2.38 -0.72
C LEU A 55 -11.03 1.49 -1.33
N THR A 56 -10.79 0.32 -0.74
CA THR A 56 -9.96 -0.70 -1.36
C THR A 56 -10.82 -1.41 -2.39
N GLN A 57 -10.42 -1.44 -3.66
CA GLN A 57 -10.90 -2.53 -4.50
C GLN A 57 -10.48 -3.84 -3.84
N SER A 58 -11.41 -4.79 -3.71
CA SER A 58 -11.07 -6.13 -3.21
C SER A 58 -9.92 -6.67 -4.06
N PRO A 59 -8.73 -6.92 -3.48
CA PRO A 59 -7.58 -7.45 -4.23
C PRO A 59 -7.90 -8.81 -4.87
N THR A 60 -8.93 -9.49 -4.37
CA THR A 60 -9.48 -10.71 -4.94
C THR A 60 -10.26 -10.41 -6.22
N LEU A 61 -11.15 -9.41 -6.21
CA LEU A 61 -11.88 -9.00 -7.41
C LEU A 61 -10.93 -8.49 -8.49
N GLN A 62 -9.95 -7.66 -8.14
CA GLN A 62 -8.96 -7.17 -9.10
C GLN A 62 -8.17 -8.32 -9.74
N ARG A 63 -7.71 -9.29 -8.94
CA ARG A 63 -7.01 -10.48 -9.44
C ARG A 63 -7.89 -11.37 -10.32
N VAL A 64 -9.16 -11.56 -9.96
CA VAL A 64 -10.11 -12.34 -10.76
C VAL A 64 -10.39 -11.63 -12.09
N SER A 65 -10.68 -10.33 -12.07
CA SER A 65 -10.90 -9.53 -13.29
C SER A 65 -9.69 -9.55 -14.22
N GLN A 66 -8.47 -9.42 -13.68
CA GLN A 66 -7.23 -9.52 -14.48
C GLN A 66 -7.06 -10.91 -15.12
N ARG A 67 -7.38 -11.99 -14.39
CA ARG A 67 -7.34 -13.35 -14.95
C ARG A 67 -8.36 -13.56 -16.06
N ILE A 68 -9.58 -13.05 -15.90
CA ILE A 68 -10.63 -13.14 -16.92
C ILE A 68 -10.21 -12.39 -18.19
N LEU A 69 -9.73 -11.16 -18.06
CA LEU A 69 -9.25 -10.37 -19.21
C LEU A 69 -8.12 -11.08 -19.96
N LEU A 70 -7.15 -11.66 -19.24
CA LEU A 70 -6.08 -12.44 -19.85
C LEU A 70 -6.59 -13.69 -20.56
N SER A 71 -7.57 -14.41 -19.98
CA SER A 71 -8.16 -15.58 -20.64
C SER A 71 -8.92 -15.24 -21.91
N ILE A 72 -9.58 -14.08 -21.96
CA ILE A 72 -10.30 -13.61 -23.15
C ILE A 72 -9.30 -13.15 -24.21
N SER A 73 -8.23 -12.43 -23.83
CA SER A 73 -7.23 -11.94 -24.79
C SER A 73 -6.39 -13.05 -25.43
N VAL A 74 -6.27 -14.20 -24.76
CA VAL A 74 -5.55 -15.39 -25.25
C VAL A 74 -6.49 -16.31 -26.04
N SER A 75 -7.78 -16.00 -26.12
CA SER A 75 -8.67 -16.69 -27.06
C SER A 75 -8.13 -16.47 -28.47
N PRO A 76 -7.70 -17.51 -29.20
CA PRO A 76 -7.23 -17.33 -30.57
C PRO A 76 -8.37 -16.75 -31.39
N GLU A 77 -8.12 -15.65 -32.08
CA GLU A 77 -8.92 -15.34 -33.26
C GLU A 77 -8.68 -16.49 -34.23
N ASP A 78 -9.73 -17.24 -34.57
CA ASP A 78 -9.76 -18.01 -35.81
C ASP A 78 -9.61 -16.99 -36.96
N HIS A 79 -8.36 -16.64 -37.28
CA HIS A 79 -8.00 -15.87 -38.48
C HIS A 79 -8.14 -16.75 -39.74
N SER A 80 -9.30 -17.40 -39.91
CA SER A 80 -9.66 -18.17 -41.10
C SER A 80 -11.00 -17.74 -41.72
N LEU A 81 -11.41 -16.50 -41.49
CA LEU A 81 -12.55 -15.89 -42.18
C LEU A 81 -12.19 -14.47 -42.61
N TYR A 82 -11.29 -14.34 -43.59
CA TYR A 82 -11.36 -13.46 -44.76
C TYR A 82 -10.21 -13.81 -45.71
#